data_AF-A0A7Z9WYN3-F1
#
_entry.id   AF-A0A7Z9WYN3-F1
#
_cell.length_a   1.000
_cell.length_b   1.000
_cell.length_c   1.000
_cell.angle_alpha   90.00
_cell.angle_beta   90.00
_cell.angle_gamma   90.00
#
_symmetry.space_group_name_H-M   'P 1'
#
loop_
_entity.id
_entity.type
_entity.pdbx_description
1 polymer ?
#
loop_
_entity_poly.entity_id
_entity_poly.type
_entity_poly.pdbx_seq_one_letter_code
_entity_poly.pdbx_strand_id
1 'polypeptide(L)' 'MDVVVEDVSALTKKITITLPKEGVQKQLEKAYGKLQRETKMKGFRRGKVP' A
#
# COMPACT_ATOMS: atom_id res chain seq x y z
N MET A 1 -9.03 -12.09 -3.87
CA MET A 1 -9.01 -10.63 -4.16
C MET A 1 -10.47 -10.36 -4.34
N ASP A 2 -11.11 -9.92 -3.26
CA ASP A 2 -12.55 -10.08 -3.10
C ASP A 2 -13.17 -8.70 -3.18
N VAL A 3 -14.03 -8.51 -4.16
CA VAL A 3 -14.66 -7.22 -4.43
C VAL A 3 -16.13 -7.37 -4.09
N VAL A 4 -16.54 -6.71 -3.00
CA VAL A 4 -17.94 -6.63 -2.59
C VAL A 4 -18.46 -5.28 -3.05
N VAL A 5 -19.40 -5.30 -4.00
CA VAL A 5 -20.08 -4.09 -4.49
C VAL A 5 -21.46 -4.05 -3.86
N GLU A 6 -21.69 -3.08 -2.98
CA GLU A 6 -23.01 -2.81 -2.40
C GLU A 6 -23.62 -1.60 -3.13
N ASP A 7 -24.81 -1.80 -3.70
CA ASP A 7 -25.58 -0.72 -4.33
C ASP A 7 -26.41 0.00 -3.26
N VAL A 8 -25.96 1.21 -2.89
CA VAL A 8 -26.56 2.02 -1.82
C VAL A 8 -27.66 2.94 -2.38
N SER A 9 -27.62 3.28 -3.68
CA SER A 9 -28.60 4.12 -4.38
C SER A 9 -28.47 3.96 -5.91
N ALA A 10 -29.46 4.44 -6.68
CA ALA A 10 -29.48 4.39 -8.15
C ALA A 10 -28.22 4.98 -8.83
N LEU A 11 -27.49 5.89 -8.16
CA LEU A 11 -26.24 6.47 -8.67
C LEU A 11 -25.00 6.21 -7.79
N THR A 12 -25.15 5.54 -6.64
CA THR A 12 -24.07 5.46 -5.65
C THR A 12 -23.79 4.00 -5.29
N LYS A 13 -22.62 3.52 -5.71
CA LYS A 13 -22.12 2.18 -5.40
C LYS A 13 -21.00 2.29 -4.38
N LYS A 14 -21.07 1.51 -3.32
CA LYS A 14 -19.99 1.35 -2.34
C LYS A 14 -19.21 0.09 -2.69
N ILE A 15 -17.95 0.26 -3.04
CA ILE A 15 -17.07 -0.86 -3.42
C ILE A 15 -16.11 -1.12 -2.26
N THR A 16 -16.24 -2.28 -1.63
CA THR A 16 -15.32 -2.77 -0.60
C THR A 16 -14.38 -3.77 -1.25
N ILE A 17 -13.10 -3.43 -1.35
CA ILE A 17 -12.07 -4.28 -1.98
C ILE A 17 -11.21 -4.89 -0.87
N THR A 18 -11.28 -6.21 -0.73
CA THR A 18 -10.40 -6.98 0.15
C THR A 18 -9.20 -7.47 -0.66
N LEU A 19 -8.05 -6.84 -0.40
CA LEU A 19 -6.79 -7.20 -1.03
C LEU A 19 -6.09 -8.32 -0.24
N PRO A 20 -5.52 -9.35 -0.92
CA PRO A 20 -4.74 -10.38 -0.25
C PRO A 20 -3.42 -9.80 0.29
N LYS A 21 -3.08 -10.15 1.53
CA LYS A 21 -1.90 -9.65 2.26
C LYS A 21 -0.59 -9.82 1.49
N GLU A 22 -0.43 -10.94 0.79
CA GLU A 22 0.80 -11.29 0.07
C GLU A 22 1.12 -10.34 -1.10
N GLY A 23 0.11 -9.86 -1.81
CA GLY A 23 0.30 -8.90 -2.91
C GLY A 23 0.64 -7.50 -2.39
N VAL A 24 -0.02 -7.11 -1.29
CA VAL A 24 0.17 -5.80 -0.65
C VAL A 24 1.55 -5.70 0.00
N GLN A 25 1.99 -6.76 0.69
CA GLN A 25 3.31 -6.80 1.35
C GLN A 25 4.46 -6.60 0.36
N LYS A 26 4.42 -7.26 -0.80
CA LYS A 26 5.45 -7.10 -1.85
C LYS A 26 5.51 -5.67 -2.39
N GLN A 27 4.36 -5.03 -2.59
CA GLN A 27 4.31 -3.65 -3.05
C GLN A 27 4.80 -2.67 -1.97
N LEU A 28 4.44 -2.91 -0.70
CA LEU A 28 4.93 -2.14 0.44
C LEU A 28 6.45 -2.23 0.56
N GLU A 29 7.03 -3.44 0.55
CA GLU A 29 8.50 -3.62 0.63
C GLU A 29 9.23 -2.92 -0.53
N LYS A 30 8.67 -2.97 -1.75
CA LYS A 30 9.22 -2.26 -2.89
C LYS A 30 9.13 -0.74 -2.74
N ALA A 31 8.03 -0.23 -2.20
CA ALA A 31 7.84 1.19 -1.94
C ALA A 31 8.78 1.69 -0.84
N TYR A 32 8.86 0.98 0.29
CA TYR A 32 9.78 1.30 1.38
C TYR A 32 11.24 1.19 0.94
N GLY A 33 11.63 0.16 0.19
CA GLY A 33 12.99 0.03 -0.32
C GLY A 33 13.42 1.17 -1.25
N LYS A 34 12.50 1.76 -2.03
CA LYS A 34 12.77 2.99 -2.79
C LYS A 34 12.93 4.19 -1.84
N LEU A 35 12.02 4.34 -0.89
CA LEU A 35 12.03 5.43 0.08
C LEU A 35 13.31 5.41 0.93
N GLN A 36 13.79 4.25 1.35
CA GLN A 36 15.03 4.08 2.12
C GLN A 36 16.28 4.54 1.35
N ARG A 37 16.27 4.43 0.01
CA ARG A 37 17.38 4.87 -0.86
C ARG A 37 17.37 6.38 -1.08
N GLU A 38 16.19 6.97 -1.20
CA GLU A 38 16.01 8.39 -1.51
C GLU A 38 16.05 9.27 -0.25
N THR A 39 15.59 8.74 0.88
CA THR A 39 15.44 9.50 2.13
C THR A 39 16.75 9.63 2.89
N LYS A 40 17.08 10.87 3.29
CA LYS A 40 18.21 11.16 4.19
C LYS A 40 17.66 11.45 5.58
N MET A 41 17.49 10.40 6.38
CA MET A 41 17.08 10.53 7.79
C MET A 41 18.31 10.78 8.67
N LYS A 42 18.25 11.78 9.57
CA LYS A 42 19.35 12.07 10.51
C LYS A 42 19.57 10.85 11.43
N GLY A 43 20.82 10.40 11.54
CA GLY A 43 21.19 9.22 12.34
C GLY A 43 21.23 7.89 11.57
N PHE A 44 20.71 7.84 10.34
CA PHE A 44 20.78 6.64 9.50
C PHE A 44 21.66 6.87 8.26
N ARG A 45 22.47 5.86 7.92
CA ARG A 45 23.24 5.86 6.67
C ARG A 45 22.27 5.74 5.50
N ARG A 46 22.49 6.50 4.42
CA ARG A 46 21.68 6.44 3.19
C ARG A 46 21.47 4.98 2.75
N GLY A 47 20.24 4.58 2.47
CA GLY A 47 19.89 3.21 2.08
C GLY A 47 19.75 2.20 3.23
N LYS A 48 19.95 2.60 4.48
CA LYS A 48 19.77 1.78 5.69
C LYS A 48 18.78 2.42 6.68
N VAL A 49 17.86 3.21 6.15
CA VAL A 49 16.72 3.73 6.90
C VAL A 49 15.75 2.56 7.12
N PRO A 50 15.07 2.43 8.28
CA PRO A 50 14.03 1.43 8.49
C PRO A 50 12.84 1.62 7.55
#